data_AF-A0A967SS30-F1
#
_entry.id   AF-A0A967SS30-F1
#
_cell.length_a   1.000
_cell.length_b   1.000
_cell.length_c   1.000
_cell.angle_alpha   90.00
_cell.angle_beta   90.00
_cell.angle_gamma   90.00
#
_symmetry.space_group_name_H-M   'P 1'
#
loop_
_entity.id
_entity.type
_entity.pdbx_description
1 polymer ?
#
loop_
_entity_poly.entity_id
_entity_poly.type
_entity_poly.pdbx_seq_one_letter_code
_entity_poly.pdbx_strand_id
1 'polypeptide(L)' 'YEEEGWRRRKDGSRFWASVIVTPLRDAEGRLVGYAKVTRDLSRQRLEAIRQGLEARWHRMADALPI' A
#
# COMPACT_ATOMS: atom_id res chain seq x y z
N TYR A 1 -11.24 -9.39 -6.55
CA TYR A 1 -9.90 -9.13 -7.13
C TYR A 1 -9.17 -8.19 -6.20
N GLU A 2 -7.92 -8.50 -5.90
CA GLU A 2 -7.08 -7.66 -5.03
C GLU A 2 -5.72 -7.49 -5.68
N GLU A 3 -5.19 -6.27 -5.62
CA GLU A 3 -3.90 -5.90 -6.21
C GLU A 3 -3.24 -4.79 -5.41
N GLU A 4 -1.91 -4.86 -5.25
CA GLU A 4 -1.11 -3.74 -4.81
C GLU A 4 -0.24 -3.19 -5.94
N GLY A 5 -0.11 -1.87 -5.99
CA GLY A 5 0.72 -1.26 -7.02
C GLY A 5 0.80 0.25 -6.97
N TRP A 6 1.61 0.80 -7.87
CA TRP A 6 1.70 2.24 -8.09
C TRP A 6 0.42 2.77 -8.75
N ARG A 7 -0.20 3.76 -8.12
CA ARG A 7 -1.30 4.54 -8.67
C ARG A 7 -0.92 6.00 -8.79
N ARG A 8 -1.63 6.72 -9.65
CA ARG A 8 -1.40 8.13 -9.93
C ARG A 8 -2.60 8.94 -9.47
N ARG A 9 -2.36 10.00 -8.70
CA ARG A 9 -3.39 10.97 -8.30
C ARG A 9 -3.72 11.91 -9.46
N LYS A 10 -4.81 12.67 -9.31
CA LYS A 10 -5.21 13.70 -10.27
C LYS A 10 -4.13 14.77 -10.48
N ASP A 11 -3.41 15.13 -9.43
CA ASP A 11 -2.28 16.07 -9.47
C ASP A 11 -1.02 15.50 -10.15
N GLY A 12 -1.01 14.22 -10.53
CA GLY A 12 0.12 13.56 -11.17
C GLY A 12 1.09 12.84 -10.22
N SER A 13 0.98 13.05 -8.91
CA SER A 13 1.81 12.34 -7.92
C SER A 13 1.51 10.84 -7.90
N ARG A 14 2.53 10.03 -7.58
CA ARG A 14 2.41 8.58 -7.44
C ARG A 14 2.23 8.20 -5.98
N PHE A 15 1.40 7.21 -5.73
CA PHE A 15 1.19 6.63 -4.40
C PHE A 15 1.09 5.11 -4.50
N TRP A 16 1.59 4.40 -3.50
CA TRP A 16 1.42 2.95 -3.40
C TRP A 16 0.04 2.68 -2.83
N ALA A 17 -0.72 1.79 -3.47
CA ALA A 17 -2.07 1.49 -3.03
C ALA A 17 -2.36 0.00 -3.08
N SER A 18 -3.15 -0.46 -2.11
CA SER A 18 -3.90 -1.70 -2.20
C SER A 18 -5.30 -1.39 -2.72
N VAL A 19 -5.75 -2.16 -3.70
CA VAL A 19 -7.04 -2.02 -4.36
C VAL A 19 -7.80 -3.34 -4.27
N ILE A 20 -9.01 -3.29 -3.74
CA ILE A 20 -9.94 -4.40 -3.74
C ILE A 20 -11.13 -4.05 -4.62
N VAL A 21 -11.50 -4.98 -5.51
CA VAL A 21 -12.68 -4.87 -6.37
C VAL A 21 -13.56 -6.10 -6.19
N THR A 22 -14.83 -5.84 -5.88
CA THR A 22 -15.84 -6.88 -5.60
C THR A 22 -17.06 -6.67 -6.49
N PRO A 23 -17.55 -7.72 -7.19
CA PRO A 23 -18.79 -7.62 -7.96
C PRO A 23 -19.99 -7.41 -7.02
N LEU A 24 -20.90 -6.54 -7.41
CA LEU A 24 -22.17 -6.31 -6.74
C LEU A 24 -23.26 -7.03 -7.51
N ARG A 25 -24.12 -7.76 -6.80
CA ARG A 25 -25.24 -8.51 -7.37
C ARG A 25 -26.55 -8.09 -6.73
N ASP A 26 -27.63 -8.11 -7.51
CA ASP A 26 -29.00 -7.93 -6.99
C ASP A 26 -29.52 -9.21 -6.30
N ALA A 27 -30.77 -9.18 -5.82
CA ALA A 27 -31.40 -10.30 -5.14
C ALA A 27 -31.53 -11.54 -6.03
N GLU A 28 -31.63 -11.35 -7.35
CA GLU A 28 -31.70 -12.41 -8.36
C GLU A 28 -30.31 -12.90 -8.80
N GLY A 29 -29.23 -12.37 -8.19
CA GLY A 29 -27.85 -12.76 -8.46
C GLY A 29 -27.26 -12.13 -9.73
N ARG A 30 -27.96 -11.22 -10.41
CA ARG A 30 -27.48 -10.55 -11.62
C ARG A 30 -26.41 -9.52 -11.26
N LEU A 31 -25.36 -9.43 -12.08
CA LEU A 31 -24.30 -8.44 -11.90
C LEU A 31 -24.86 -7.04 -12.14
N VAL A 32 -24.78 -6.18 -11.13
CA VAL A 32 -25.26 -4.78 -11.19
C VAL A 32 -24.12 -3.76 -11.13
N GLY A 33 -22.89 -4.19 -10.82
CA GLY A 33 -21.73 -3.33 -10.84
C GLY A 33 -20.55 -3.89 -10.06
N TYR A 34 -19.63 -3.00 -9.68
CA TYR A 34 -18.45 -3.33 -8.89
C TYR A 34 -18.23 -2.28 -7.81
N ALA A 35 -18.00 -2.73 -6.59
CA ALA A 35 -17.45 -1.88 -5.53
C ALA A 35 -15.93 -1.88 -5.64
N LYS A 36 -15.33 -0.70 -5.53
CA LYS A 36 -13.87 -0.52 -5.48
C LYS A 36 -13.49 0.20 -4.20
N VAL A 37 -12.58 -0.40 -3.45
CA VAL A 37 -11.91 0.23 -2.31
C VAL A 37 -10.45 0.41 -2.68
N THR A 38 -9.91 1.61 -2.45
CA THR A 38 -8.49 1.92 -2.70
C THR A 38 -7.90 2.51 -1.42
N ARG A 39 -6.93 1.82 -0.84
CA ARG A 39 -6.26 2.24 0.38
C ARG A 39 -4.85 2.69 0.04
N ASP A 40 -4.54 3.93 0.39
CA ASP A 40 -3.20 4.49 0.24
C ASP A 40 -2.26 3.94 1.32
N LEU A 41 -1.19 3.29 0.89
CA LEU A 41 -0.20 2.63 1.75
C LEU A 41 1.13 3.38 1.81
N SER A 42 1.23 4.56 1.18
CA SER A 42 2.49 5.31 1.05
C SER A 42 3.11 5.64 2.40
N ARG A 43 2.28 6.03 3.39
CA ARG A 43 2.73 6.33 4.75
C ARG A 43 3.28 5.09 5.46
N GLN A 44 2.57 3.97 5.40
CA GLN A 44 3.01 2.71 6.03
C GLN A 44 4.32 2.23 5.43
N ARG A 45 4.48 2.34 4.11
CA ARG A 45 5.72 1.98 3.43
C ARG A 45 6.89 2.88 3.81
N LEU A 46 6.68 4.19 3.90
CA LEU A 46 7.72 5.13 4.33
C LEU A 46 8.15 4.84 5.78
N GLU A 47 7.19 4.56 6.65
CA GLU A 47 7.46 4.22 8.04
C GLU A 47 8.29 2.93 8.16
N ALA A 48 7.92 1.89 7.41
CA ALA A 48 8.67 0.63 7.39
C ALA A 48 10.11 0.82 6.87
N ILE A 49 10.29 1.65 5.83
CA ILE A 49 11.62 2.00 5.33
C ILE A 49 12.43 2.72 6.41
N ARG A 50 11.84 3.71 7.08
CA ARG A 50 12.50 4.48 8.14
C ARG A 50 12.95 3.58 9.29
N GLN A 51 12.06 2.74 9.79
CA GLN A 51 12.37 1.78 10.86
C GLN A 51 13.47 0.80 10.45
N GLY A 52 13.43 0.31 9.20
CA GLY A 52 14.48 -0.57 8.68
C GLY A 52 15.84 0.12 8.57
N LEU A 53 15.87 1.39 8.19
CA LEU A 53 17.10 2.19 8.14
C LEU A 53 17.65 2.47 9.54
N GLU A 54 16.80 2.83 10.50
CA GLU A 54 17.18 3.06 11.90
C GLU A 54 17.75 1.78 12.54
N ALA A 55 17.07 0.64 12.36
CA ALA A 55 17.55 -0.65 12.87
C ALA A 55 18.88 -1.08 12.25
N ARG A 56 19.08 -0.83 10.94
CA ARG A 56 20.36 -1.08 10.26
C ARG A 56 21.47 -0.17 10.77
N TRP A 57 21.17 1.11 11.00
CA TRP A 57 22.12 2.08 11.55
C TRP A 57 22.60 1.68 12.93
N HIS A 58 21.67 1.34 13.84
CA HIS A 58 22.02 0.88 15.17
C HIS A 58 22.92 -0.37 15.12
N ARG A 59 22.56 -1.37 14.30
CA ARG A 59 23.37 -2.58 14.15
C ARG A 59 24.78 -2.31 13.60
N MET A 60 24.95 -1.30 12.74
CA MET A 60 26.26 -0.91 12.22
C MET A 60 27.09 -0.14 13.25
N ALA A 61 26.47 0.76 14.01
CA ALA A 61 27.12 1.53 15.05
C ALA A 61 27.66 0.62 16.18
N ASP A 62 26.87 -0.37 16.60
CA ASP A 62 27.27 -1.31 17.66
C ASP A 62 28.36 -2.31 17.20
N ALA A 63 28.55 -2.48 15.89
CA ALA A 63 29.51 -3.43 15.31
C ALA A 63 30.88 -2.82 15.00
N LEU A 64 31.06 -1.51 15.19
CA LEU A 64 32.36 -0.84 15.01
C LEU A 64 33.11 -0.85 16.35
N PRO A 65 34.25 -1.56 16.46
CA PRO A 65 35.11 -1.42 17.62
C PRO A 65 35.78 -0.04 17.51
N ILE A 66 35.48 0.85 18.45
CA ILE A 66 36.33 2.00 18.73
C ILE A 66 37.67 1.54 19.31
#